data_AF-A0AA91GTF5-F1
#
_entry.id   AF-A0AA91GTF5-F1
#
_cell.length_a   1.000
_cell.length_b   1.000
_cell.length_c   1.000
_cell.angle_alpha   90.00
_cell.angle_beta   90.00
_cell.angle_gamma   90.00
#
_symmetry.space_group_name_H-M   'P 1'
#
loop_
_entity.id
_entity.type
_entity.pdbx_description
1 polymer ?
#
loop_
_entity_poly.entity_id
_entity_poly.type
_entity_poly.pdbx_seq_one_letter_code
_entity_poly.pdbx_strand_id
1 'polypeptide(L)' 'MIDWLKSLIFRYPLVKLWFKNWSSYGSNHSFQDFLNLFSKAYPDALNLVQMDNGSFHKSLDLKWPDNIIPIF' A
#
# COMPACT_ATOMS: atom_id res chain seq x y z
N MET A 1 11.71 15.45 11.23
CA MET A 1 10.35 15.04 11.65
C MET A 1 10.23 13.56 11.34
N ILE A 2 10.60 12.76 12.36
CA ILE A 2 10.40 11.34 12.67
C ILE A 2 10.25 10.28 11.55
N ASP A 3 11.21 9.35 11.54
CA ASP A 3 11.26 8.02 10.91
C ASP A 3 10.12 7.07 11.36
N TRP A 4 9.03 6.96 10.59
CA TRP A 4 7.97 5.94 10.81
C TRP A 4 7.51 5.20 9.55
N LEU A 5 8.42 4.82 8.65
CA LEU A 5 8.08 3.93 7.53
C LEU A 5 9.01 2.72 7.48
N LYS A 6 8.95 1.91 8.54
CA LYS A 6 9.41 0.52 8.50
C LYS A 6 8.20 -0.38 8.66
N SER A 7 7.43 -0.57 7.59
CA SER A 7 6.44 -1.65 7.55
C SER A 7 7.19 -2.99 7.54
N LEU A 8 6.92 -3.79 8.57
CA LEU A 8 7.43 -5.15 8.75
C LEU A 8 6.60 -6.11 7.90
N ILE A 9 7.23 -6.95 7.10
CA ILE A 9 6.52 -7.80 6.12
C ILE A 9 6.91 -9.27 6.29
N PHE A 10 5.89 -10.12 6.42
CA PHE A 10 6.01 -11.58 6.53
C PHE A 10 5.93 -12.26 5.16
N ARG A 11 6.65 -13.38 5.03
CA ARG A 11 6.70 -14.21 3.81
C ARG A 11 5.73 -15.39 3.96
N TYR A 12 4.66 -15.42 3.18
CA TYR A 12 3.84 -16.63 2.98
C TYR A 12 4.04 -17.15 1.55
N PRO A 13 4.14 -18.48 1.35
CA PRO A 13 4.59 -19.06 0.09
C PRO A 13 3.64 -18.90 -1.11
N LEU A 14 2.43 -18.37 -0.91
CA LEU A 14 1.41 -18.22 -1.96
C LEU A 14 1.03 -16.77 -2.28
N VAL A 15 1.63 -15.78 -1.59
CA VAL A 15 1.34 -14.36 -1.79
C VAL A 15 2.55 -13.69 -2.42
N LYS A 16 2.40 -13.18 -3.64
CA LYS A 16 3.44 -12.39 -4.30
C LYS A 16 3.44 -10.99 -3.72
N LEU A 17 4.26 -10.81 -2.70
CA LEU A 17 4.30 -9.57 -1.92
C LEU A 17 5.23 -8.57 -2.62
N TRP A 18 4.66 -7.46 -3.08
CA TRP A 18 5.41 -6.38 -3.70
C TRP A 18 5.83 -5.37 -2.66
N PHE A 19 7.14 -5.21 -2.51
CA PHE A 19 7.74 -4.26 -1.59
C PHE A 19 8.14 -3.03 -2.39
N LYS A 20 7.39 -1.93 -2.25
CA LYS A 20 7.78 -0.65 -2.84
C LYS A 20 7.87 0.39 -1.74
N ASN A 21 9.07 0.96 -1.60
CA ASN A 21 9.34 1.99 -0.61
C ASN A 21 8.58 3.25 -1.03
N TRP A 22 7.50 3.59 -0.32
CA TRP A 22 6.66 4.77 -0.59
C TRP A 22 7.49 6.06 -0.67
N SER A 23 8.59 6.14 0.09
CA SER A 23 9.54 7.27 0.08
C SER A 23 10.15 7.58 -1.30
N SER A 24 10.15 6.63 -2.23
CA SER A 24 10.63 6.83 -3.61
C SER A 24 9.59 7.47 -4.55
N TYR A 25 8.32 7.57 -4.14
CA TYR A 25 7.27 8.21 -4.91
C TYR A 25 7.28 9.75 -4.82
N GLY A 26 8.23 10.36 -4.09
CA GLY A 26 8.41 11.82 -4.06
C GLY A 26 7.36 12.56 -3.22
N SER A 27 7.72 13.75 -2.74
CA SER A 27 6.89 14.58 -1.84
C SER A 27 5.57 15.07 -2.44
N ASN A 28 5.32 14.84 -3.73
CA ASN A 28 4.19 15.39 -4.46
C ASN A 28 3.09 14.36 -4.79
N HIS A 29 3.28 13.11 -4.39
CA HIS A 29 2.31 12.04 -4.67
C HIS A 29 1.58 11.65 -3.38
N SER A 30 0.26 11.51 -3.49
CA SER A 30 -0.63 11.13 -2.39
C SER A 30 -0.74 9.61 -2.26
N PHE A 31 -1.13 9.10 -1.09
CA PHE A 31 -1.29 7.65 -0.91
C PHE A 31 -2.28 7.04 -1.90
N GLN A 32 -3.29 7.82 -2.32
CA GLN A 32 -4.20 7.45 -3.38
C GLN A 32 -3.48 7.19 -4.72
N ASP A 33 -2.46 7.99 -5.06
CA ASP A 33 -1.69 7.80 -6.30
C ASP A 33 -0.91 6.48 -6.27
N PHE A 34 -0.37 6.10 -5.11
CA PHE A 34 0.24 4.77 -4.96
C PHE A 34 -0.77 3.66 -5.18
N LEU A 35 -1.94 3.70 -4.54
CA LEU A 35 -2.96 2.65 -4.71
C LEU A 35 -3.36 2.52 -6.19
N ASN A 36 -3.57 3.65 -6.86
CA ASN A 36 -3.95 3.68 -8.27
C ASN A 36 -2.86 3.09 -9.18
N LEU A 37 -1.59 3.46 -8.96
CA LEU A 37 -0.47 2.97 -9.76
C LEU A 37 -0.15 1.50 -9.45
N PHE A 38 -0.29 1.09 -8.20
CA PHE A 38 -0.07 -0.27 -7.75
C PHE A 38 -1.11 -1.22 -8.33
N SER A 39 -2.39 -0.85 -8.27
CA SER A 39 -3.49 -1.58 -8.90
C SER A 39 -3.26 -1.77 -10.40
N LYS A 40 -2.82 -0.73 -11.11
CA LYS A 40 -2.50 -0.78 -12.55
C LYS A 40 -1.27 -1.62 -12.88
N ALA A 41 -0.29 -1.69 -11.99
CA ALA A 41 0.93 -2.47 -12.21
C ALA A 41 0.66 -3.99 -12.11
N TYR A 42 -0.35 -4.39 -11.33
CA TYR A 42 -0.72 -5.78 -11.09
C TYR A 42 -2.24 -6.00 -11.24
N PRO A 43 -2.81 -5.77 -12.43
CA PRO A 43 -4.25 -5.79 -12.63
C PRO A 43 -4.86 -7.19 -12.44
N ASP A 44 -4.13 -8.23 -12.82
CA ASP A 44 -4.61 -9.63 -12.79
C ASP A 44 -4.36 -10.34 -11.44
N ALA A 45 -3.86 -9.60 -10.44
CA ALA A 45 -3.58 -10.13 -9.11
C ALA A 45 -4.52 -9.54 -8.06
N LEU A 46 -4.91 -10.35 -7.07
CA LEU A 46 -5.46 -9.83 -5.82
C LEU A 46 -4.30 -9.38 -4.93
N ASN A 47 -4.20 -8.08 -4.68
CA ASN A 47 -3.08 -7.48 -3.98
C ASN A 47 -3.43 -7.23 -2.51
N LEU A 48 -2.61 -7.75 -1.59
CA LEU A 48 -2.74 -7.50 -0.16
C LEU A 48 -1.78 -6.40 0.25
N VAL A 49 -2.29 -5.35 0.90
CA VAL A 49 -1.48 -4.22 1.38
C VAL A 49 -1.57 -4.17 2.90
N GLN A 50 -0.50 -4.62 3.56
CA GLN A 50 -0.38 -4.57 5.02
C GLN A 50 0.24 -3.24 5.47
N MET A 51 -0.43 -2.54 6.38
CA MET A 51 -0.01 -1.24 6.91
C MET A 51 -0.13 -1.23 8.44
N ASP A 52 0.33 -0.15 9.07
CA ASP A 52 0.02 0.09 10.47
C ASP A 52 -1.43 0.60 10.64
N ASN A 53 -1.87 0.74 11.89
CA ASN A 53 -3.21 1.23 12.23
C ASN A 53 -3.34 2.77 12.19
N GLY A 54 -2.44 3.47 11.50
CA GLY A 54 -2.47 4.92 11.36
C GLY A 54 -3.78 5.42 10.74
N SER A 55 -4.35 6.49 11.31
CA SER A 55 -5.65 7.02 10.90
C SER A 55 -5.70 7.46 9.43
N PHE A 56 -4.57 7.88 8.87
CA PHE A 56 -4.43 8.24 7.47
C PHE A 56 -4.77 7.08 6.51
N HIS A 57 -4.37 5.84 6.83
CA HIS A 57 -4.66 4.67 6.00
C HIS A 57 -6.12 4.19 6.12
N LYS A 58 -6.87 4.73 7.09
CA LYS A 58 -8.28 4.42 7.35
C LYS A 58 -9.22 5.58 6.98
N SER A 59 -8.70 6.60 6.30
CA SER A 59 -9.51 7.75 5.88
C SER A 59 -10.67 7.31 4.98
N LEU A 60 -11.87 7.83 5.23
CA LEU A 60 -13.06 7.58 4.40
C LEU A 60 -12.93 8.17 2.97
N ASP A 61 -12.02 9.13 2.81
CA ASP A 61 -11.73 9.74 1.51
C ASP A 61 -10.82 8.85 0.65
N LEU A 62 -10.13 7.87 1.26
CA LEU A 62 -9.27 6.94 0.55
C LEU A 62 -10.13 5.94 -0.25
N LYS A 63 -9.84 5.82 -1.54
CA LYS A 63 -10.50 4.87 -2.44
C LYS A 63 -9.61 3.66 -2.66
N TRP A 64 -10.11 2.50 -2.29
CA TRP A 64 -9.47 1.22 -2.53
C TRP A 64 -9.85 0.70 -3.91
N PRO A 65 -8.88 0.46 -4.82
CA PRO A 65 -9.13 -0.27 -6.06
C PRO A 65 -9.62 -1.69 -5.79
N ASP A 66 -10.48 -2.23 -6.65
CA ASP A 66 -11.15 -3.54 -6.45
C ASP A 66 -10.19 -4.72 -6.25
N ASN A 67 -8.98 -4.63 -6.82
CA ASN A 67 -7.95 -5.65 -6.72
C ASN A 67 -6.96 -5.40 -5.57
N ILE A 68 -7.29 -4.54 -4.60
CA ILE A 68 -6.49 -4.28 -3.40
C ILE A 68 -7.33 -4.51 -2.14
N ILE A 69 -6.80 -5.34 -1.23
CA ILE A 69 -7.36 -5.54 0.11
C ILE A 69 -6.39 -4.93 1.15
N PRO A 70 -6.83 -3.94 1.95
CA PRO A 70 -6.04 -3.45 3.06
C PRO A 70 -6.06 -4.42 4.24
N ILE A 71 -4.90 -4.58 4.89
CA ILE A 71 -4.72 -5.32 6.14
C ILE A 71 -4.07 -4.36 7.14
N PHE A 72 -4.65 -4.21 8.34
CA PHE A 72 -4.21 -3.28 9.39
C PHE A 72 -3.86 -4.00 10.70
#